data_AF-A0A3Q9HPS5-F1
#
_entry.id   AF-A0A3Q9HPS5-F1
#
_cell.length_a   1.000
_cell.length_b   1.000
_cell.length_c   1.000
_cell.angle_alpha   90.00
_cell.angle_beta   90.00
_cell.angle_gamma   90.00
#
_symmetry.space_group_name_H-M   'P 1'
#
loop_
_entity.id
_entity.type
_entity.pdbx_description
1 polymer ?
#
loop_
_entity_poly.entity_id
_entity_poly.type
_entity_poly.pdbx_seq_one_letter_code
_entity_poly.pdbx_strand_id
1 'polypeptide(L)'
;MEDIIGREIAGDLHIGRSRNDIDITLYCMALSERVLQLMEWICNFEVLLQSSRENNDTVMPDYTYNQRAQPTILNYFSSPFNGIVINTYKAV
;
A
#
# COMPACT_ATOMS: atom_id res chain seq x y z
N MET A 1 4.58 -30.29 17.16
CA MET A 1 3.19 -30.73 16.89
C MET A 1 3.02 -32.18 17.29
N GLU A 2 3.90 -33.08 16.86
CA GLU A 2 3.95 -34.48 17.35
C GLU A 2 3.97 -34.59 18.88
N ASP A 3 4.74 -33.75 19.58
CA ASP A 3 4.76 -33.74 21.06
C ASP A 3 3.45 -33.29 21.72
N ILE A 4 2.54 -32.69 20.95
CA ILE A 4 1.28 -32.10 21.43
C ILE A 4 0.08 -32.99 21.11
N ILE A 5 0.07 -33.61 19.93
CA ILE A 5 -1.08 -34.40 19.43
C ILE A 5 -0.74 -35.85 19.06
N GLY A 6 0.51 -36.28 19.26
CA GLY A 6 1.00 -37.60 18.89
C GLY A 6 1.43 -37.71 17.42
N ARG A 7 2.37 -38.61 17.14
CA ARG A 7 3.00 -38.81 15.82
C ARG A 7 2.01 -39.22 14.73
N GLU A 8 1.05 -40.09 15.06
CA GLU A 8 0.06 -40.61 14.11
C GLU A 8 -0.83 -39.46 13.57
N ILE A 9 -1.45 -38.70 14.46
CA ILE A 9 -2.35 -37.58 14.11
C ILE A 9 -1.58 -36.44 13.41
N ALA A 10 -0.37 -36.15 13.86
CA ALA A 10 0.48 -35.15 13.20
C ALA A 10 0.94 -35.60 11.79
N GLY A 11 1.13 -36.91 11.59
CA GLY A 11 1.41 -37.53 10.30
C GLY A 11 0.24 -37.40 9.31
N ASP A 12 -1.00 -37.40 9.79
CA ASP A 12 -2.17 -37.27 8.92
C ASP A 12 -2.43 -35.83 8.45
N LEU A 13 -1.83 -34.82 9.09
CA LEU A 13 -2.11 -33.40 8.87
C LEU A 13 -1.80 -32.91 7.43
N HIS A 14 -0.89 -33.58 6.74
CA HIS A 14 -0.49 -33.26 5.38
C HIS A 14 -1.19 -34.13 4.31
N ILE A 15 -2.00 -35.10 4.72
CA ILE A 15 -2.76 -35.95 3.79
C ILE A 15 -3.81 -35.08 3.07
N GLY A 16 -3.82 -35.16 1.75
CA GLY A 16 -4.75 -34.39 0.90
C GLY A 16 -4.37 -32.93 0.68
N ARG A 17 -3.17 -32.48 1.13
CA ARG A 17 -2.66 -31.13 0.87
C ARG A 17 -1.37 -31.18 0.07
N SER A 18 -1.32 -30.46 -1.05
CA SER A 18 -0.07 -30.25 -1.77
C SER A 18 0.82 -29.28 -1.01
N ARG A 19 2.13 -29.55 -0.99
CA ARG A 19 3.11 -28.60 -0.46
C ARG A 19 3.00 -27.24 -1.15
N ASN A 20 2.79 -27.20 -2.47
CA ASN A 20 2.67 -25.95 -3.22
C ASN A 20 1.46 -25.12 -2.77
N ASP A 21 0.33 -25.78 -2.49
CA ASP A 21 -0.89 -25.08 -2.07
C ASP A 21 -0.71 -24.48 -0.67
N ILE A 22 -0.06 -25.22 0.24
CA ILE A 22 0.29 -24.74 1.58
C ILE A 22 1.24 -23.55 1.47
N ASP A 23 2.30 -23.68 0.67
CA ASP A 23 3.32 -22.64 0.51
C ASP A 23 2.74 -21.34 -0.09
N ILE A 24 1.88 -21.44 -1.12
CA ILE A 24 1.19 -20.29 -1.71
C ILE A 24 0.21 -19.67 -0.70
N THR A 25 -0.56 -20.49 0.02
CA THR A 25 -1.51 -20.00 1.02
C THR A 25 -0.80 -19.23 2.13
N LEU A 26 0.29 -19.78 2.66
CA LEU A 26 1.12 -19.11 3.67
C LEU A 26 1.71 -17.80 3.13
N TYR A 27 2.19 -17.80 1.89
CA TYR A 27 2.69 -16.60 1.24
C TYR A 27 1.61 -15.53 1.11
N CYS A 28 0.41 -15.89 0.65
CA CYS A 28 -0.72 -14.96 0.54
C CYS A 28 -1.17 -14.43 1.90
N MET A 29 -1.21 -15.26 2.94
CA MET A 29 -1.53 -14.85 4.31
C MET A 29 -0.48 -13.86 4.86
N ALA A 30 0.81 -14.11 4.62
CA ALA A 30 1.86 -13.20 5.04
C ALA A 30 1.87 -11.88 4.23
N LEU A 31 1.51 -11.96 2.94
CA LEU A 31 1.47 -10.80 2.06
C LEU A 31 0.24 -9.92 2.34
N SER A 32 -0.89 -10.51 2.72
CA SER A 32 -2.14 -9.76 2.95
C SER A 32 -1.98 -8.70 4.03
N GLU A 33 -1.29 -9.01 5.13
CA GLU A 33 -1.00 -8.02 6.19
C GLU A 33 -0.18 -6.84 5.66
N ARG A 34 0.82 -7.10 4.81
CA ARG A 34 1.65 -6.05 4.20
C ARG A 34 0.88 -5.20 3.22
N VAL A 35 0.00 -5.82 2.43
CA VAL A 35 -0.89 -5.10 1.50
C VAL A 35 -1.84 -4.19 2.28
N LEU A 36 -2.42 -4.66 3.38
CA LEU A 36 -3.29 -3.84 4.23
C LEU A 36 -2.56 -2.64 4.84
N GLN A 37 -1.33 -2.84 5.35
CA GLN A 37 -0.51 -1.73 5.85
C GLN A 37 -0.18 -0.71 4.76
N LEU A 38 0.15 -1.18 3.56
CA LEU A 38 0.39 -0.30 2.42
C LEU A 38 -0.86 0.52 2.06
N MET A 39 -2.04 -0.12 2.06
CA MET A 39 -3.31 0.56 1.82
C MET A 39 -3.59 1.63 2.87
N GLU A 40 -3.28 1.39 4.14
CA GLU A 40 -3.43 2.38 5.21
C GLU A 40 -2.55 3.62 4.98
N TRP A 41 -1.29 3.42 4.57
CA TRP A 41 -0.40 4.54 4.22
C TRP A 41 -0.92 5.34 3.02
N ILE A 42 -1.49 4.68 2.03
CA ILE A 42 -2.10 5.34 0.87
C ILE A 42 -3.36 6.12 1.30
N CYS A 43 -4.20 5.60 2.20
CA CYS A 43 -5.33 6.35 2.77
C CYS A 43 -4.84 7.64 3.44
N ASN A 44 -3.72 7.61 4.16
CA ASN A 44 -3.17 8.81 4.80
C ASN A 44 -2.74 9.89 3.80
N PHE A 45 -2.40 9.52 2.55
CA PHE A 45 -2.14 10.49 1.48
C PHE A 45 -3.41 11.25 1.05
N GLU A 46 -4.62 10.75 1.30
CA GLU A 46 -5.85 11.51 1.01
C GLU A 46 -5.93 12.81 1.81
N VAL A 47 -5.32 12.87 3.01
CA VAL A 47 -5.23 14.09 3.82
C VAL A 47 -4.45 15.19 3.07
N LEU A 48 -3.40 14.82 2.33
CA LEU A 48 -2.65 15.76 1.48
C LEU A 48 -3.50 16.26 0.31
N LEU A 49 -4.34 15.40 -0.26
CA LEU A 49 -5.28 15.78 -1.32
C LEU A 49 -6.37 16.72 -0.81
N GLN A 50 -6.83 16.52 0.42
CA GLN A 50 -7.79 17.42 1.05
C GLN A 50 -7.17 18.80 1.31
N SER A 51 -5.98 18.84 1.89
CA SER A 51 -5.22 20.09 2.09
C SER A 51 -4.94 20.81 0.76
N SER A 52 -4.59 20.07 -0.28
CA SER A 52 -4.41 20.59 -1.64
C SER A 52 -5.67 21.30 -2.17
N ARG A 53 -6.85 20.66 -2.02
CA ARG A 53 -8.15 21.22 -2.42
C ARG A 53 -8.53 22.49 -1.68
N GLU A 54 -8.07 22.68 -0.46
CA GLU A 54 -8.32 23.88 0.33
C GLU A 54 -7.44 25.08 -0.12
N ASN A 55 -6.38 24.80 -0.88
CA ASN A 55 -5.35 25.78 -1.27
C ASN A 55 -5.41 26.13 -2.78
N ASN A 56 -6.60 26.48 -3.29
CA ASN A 56 -6.79 26.86 -4.69
C ASN A 56 -6.18 28.22 -5.07
N ASP A 57 -5.98 29.11 -4.10
CA ASP A 57 -5.45 30.46 -4.34
C ASP A 57 -4.07 30.67 -3.69
N THR A 58 -3.52 29.62 -3.07
CA THR A 58 -2.24 29.67 -2.37
C THR A 58 -1.10 29.61 -3.38
N VAL A 59 -0.46 30.75 -3.63
CA VAL A 59 0.71 30.87 -4.52
C VAL A 59 1.98 30.40 -3.81
N MET A 60 2.78 29.59 -4.49
CA MET A 60 4.10 29.15 -4.06
C MET A 60 5.10 29.18 -5.23
N PRO A 61 6.43 29.23 -4.98
CA PRO A 61 7.41 28.98 -6.02
C PRO A 61 7.33 27.54 -6.50
N ASP A 62 7.38 27.30 -7.81
CA ASP A 62 7.67 25.97 -8.34
C ASP A 62 9.17 25.67 -8.27
N TYR A 63 9.57 24.41 -8.42
CA TYR A 63 10.96 23.98 -8.29
C TYR A 63 11.39 23.08 -9.46
N THR A 64 12.48 23.47 -10.11
CA THR A 64 13.19 22.62 -11.09
C THR A 64 14.67 22.55 -10.70
N TYR A 65 15.25 21.35 -10.64
CA TYR A 65 16.64 21.14 -10.17
C TYR A 65 16.94 21.81 -8.81
N ASN A 66 15.96 21.80 -7.90
CA ASN A 66 16.01 22.51 -6.61
C ASN A 66 16.19 24.03 -6.70
N GLN A 67 15.97 24.63 -7.87
CA GLN A 67 15.96 26.07 -8.09
C GLN A 67 14.53 26.57 -8.23
N ARG A 68 14.27 27.79 -7.73
CA ARG A 68 12.96 28.43 -7.84
C ARG A 68 12.66 28.69 -9.31
N ALA A 69 11.54 28.18 -9.78
CA ALA A 69 11.00 28.38 -11.12
C ALA A 69 9.85 29.40 -11.07
N GLN A 70 8.94 29.34 -12.05
CA GLN A 70 7.77 30.22 -12.10
C GLN A 70 6.85 29.97 -10.89
N PRO A 71 6.14 30.99 -10.39
CA PRO A 71 5.12 30.79 -9.38
C PRO A 71 4.02 29.82 -9.87
N THR A 72 3.52 29.02 -8.96
CA THR A 72 2.42 28.07 -9.19
C THR A 72 1.44 28.11 -8.02
N ILE A 73 0.32 27.39 -8.16
CA ILE A 73 -0.69 27.23 -7.10
C ILE A 73 -0.40 25.92 -6.37
N LEU A 74 -0.47 25.93 -5.03
CA LEU A 74 -0.22 24.76 -4.20
C LEU A 74 -1.11 23.56 -4.59
N ASN A 75 -2.38 23.79 -4.92
CA ASN A 75 -3.26 22.75 -5.47
C ASN A 75 -2.69 22.12 -6.75
N TYR A 76 -2.26 22.94 -7.72
CA TYR A 76 -1.68 22.44 -8.97
C TYR A 76 -0.38 21.66 -8.72
N PHE A 77 0.51 22.18 -7.87
CA PHE A 77 1.76 21.53 -7.50
C PHE A 77 1.54 20.13 -6.88
N SER A 78 0.46 19.95 -6.12
CA SER A 78 0.14 18.69 -5.43
C SER A 78 -0.78 17.75 -6.22
N SER A 79 -1.36 18.20 -7.33
CA SER A 79 -2.21 17.40 -8.22
C SER A 79 -1.60 16.06 -8.67
N PRO A 80 -0.28 15.95 -8.98
CA PRO A 80 0.33 14.66 -9.34
C PRO A 80 0.19 13.57 -8.27
N PHE A 81 0.15 13.93 -6.99
CA PHE A 81 -0.05 12.96 -5.90
C PHE A 81 -1.43 12.30 -5.97
N ASN A 82 -2.45 12.99 -6.51
CA ASN A 82 -3.78 12.41 -6.72
C ASN A 82 -3.74 11.26 -7.74
N GLY A 83 -2.98 11.46 -8.83
CA GLY A 83 -2.79 10.43 -9.85
C GLY A 83 -2.07 9.19 -9.31
N ILE A 84 -1.08 9.38 -8.43
CA ILE A 84 -0.37 8.29 -7.76
C ILE A 84 -1.35 7.48 -6.89
N VAL A 85 -2.08 8.14 -5.99
CA VAL A 85 -3.04 7.47 -5.10
C VAL A 85 -4.08 6.67 -5.89
N ILE A 86 -4.74 7.28 -6.88
CA ILE A 86 -5.78 6.62 -7.69
C ILE A 86 -5.22 5.42 -8.46
N ASN A 87 -4.02 5.54 -9.04
CA ASN A 87 -3.43 4.46 -9.82
C ASN A 87 -2.93 3.32 -8.94
N THR A 88 -2.42 3.62 -7.73
CA THR A 88 -2.02 2.58 -6.77
C THR A 88 -3.22 1.83 -6.22
N TYR A 89 -4.34 2.50 -5.94
CA TYR A 89 -5.59 1.83 -5.55
C TYR A 89 -6.12 0.88 -6.63
N LYS A 90 -6.02 1.25 -7.91
CA LYS A 90 -6.50 0.42 -9.04
C LYS A 90 -5.62 -0.80 -9.33
N ALA A 91 -4.39 -0.81 -8.83
CA ALA A 91 -3.43 -1.89 -9.06
C ALA A 91 -3.51 -3.01 -8.01
N VAL A 92 -4.34 -2.85 -6.98
CA VAL A 92 -4.67 -3.84 -5.94
C VAL A 92 -6.04 -4.42 -6.24
#